data_AF-A0A8T3NRY8-F1
#
_entry.id   AF-A0A8T3NRY8-F1
#
_cell.length_a   1.000
_cell.length_b   1.000
_cell.length_c   1.000
_cell.angle_alpha   90.00
_cell.angle_beta   90.00
_cell.angle_gamma   90.00
#
_symmetry.space_group_name_H-M   'P 1'
#
loop_
_entity.id
_entity.type
_entity.pdbx_description
1 polymer ?
#
loop_
_entity_poly.entity_id
_entity_poly.type
_entity_poly.pdbx_seq_one_letter_code
_entity_poly.pdbx_strand_id
1 'polypeptide(L)'
;MLRVDGPEERPSFGAEAAAAGLAALRCRDDILQAMFWLRGEGFANEGDEESLARFLGVDAALVRDQLAVLTRDGFLEQVDDRFLLSEVGVQEGGRRFADEFADLQLTAHGECPPDCPHCEGIDRASCSHCGIEPSPRPPWA
;
A
#
# COMPACT_ATOMS: atom_id res chain seq x y z
N MET A 1 -0.70 49.11 -35.29
CA MET A 1 -0.81 48.39 -34.01
C MET A 1 -1.30 46.98 -34.32
N LEU A 2 -0.39 46.02 -34.44
CA LEU A 2 -0.73 44.60 -34.52
C LEU A 2 -0.69 44.06 -33.10
N ARG A 3 -1.83 43.60 -32.59
CA ARG A 3 -1.87 42.81 -31.35
C ARG A 3 -1.28 41.45 -31.70
N VAL A 4 -0.20 41.09 -31.03
CA VAL A 4 0.30 39.72 -30.97
C VAL A 4 -0.55 39.01 -29.93
N ASP A 5 -1.32 38.02 -30.38
CA ASP A 5 -2.03 37.10 -29.51
C ASP A 5 -1.02 36.35 -28.63
N GLY A 6 -1.34 36.22 -27.34
CA GLY A 6 -0.51 35.52 -26.36
C GLY A 6 -0.39 34.03 -26.68
N PRO A 7 0.57 33.31 -26.07
CA PRO A 7 0.78 31.91 -26.38
C PRO A 7 -0.48 31.12 -25.99
N GLU A 8 -1.11 30.48 -26.97
CA GLU A 8 -2.15 29.47 -26.74
C GLU A 8 -1.54 28.34 -25.90
N GLU A 9 -2.09 28.14 -24.70
CA GLU A 9 -1.83 26.95 -23.88
C GLU A 9 -2.20 25.70 -24.69
N ARG A 10 -1.18 24.95 -25.14
CA ARG A 10 -1.39 23.66 -25.77
C ARG A 10 -1.94 22.67 -24.72
N PRO A 11 -3.02 21.93 -25.00
CA PRO A 11 -3.58 20.99 -24.04
C PRO A 11 -2.58 19.87 -23.70
N SER A 12 -2.47 19.56 -22.41
CA SER A 12 -1.52 18.61 -21.82
C SER A 12 -2.05 17.16 -21.86
N PHE A 13 -2.39 16.66 -23.05
CA PHE A 13 -2.98 15.32 -23.22
C PHE A 13 -2.11 14.17 -22.67
N GLY A 14 -0.79 14.36 -22.58
CA GLY A 14 0.14 13.35 -22.05
C GLY A 14 0.16 13.27 -20.51
N ALA A 15 -0.04 14.39 -19.82
CA ALA A 15 0.00 14.42 -18.36
C ALA A 15 -1.25 13.79 -17.74
N GLU A 16 -2.43 14.04 -18.33
CA GLU A 16 -3.69 13.45 -17.88
C GLU A 16 -3.68 11.92 -18.03
N ALA A 17 -3.18 11.41 -19.16
CA ALA A 17 -3.02 9.97 -19.37
C ALA A 17 -2.04 9.34 -18.37
N ALA A 18 -0.92 10.01 -18.09
CA ALA A 18 0.04 9.54 -17.08
C ALA A 18 -0.56 9.54 -15.67
N ALA A 19 -1.31 10.59 -15.30
CA ALA A 19 -2.00 10.67 -14.01
C ALA A 19 -3.05 9.57 -13.87
N ALA A 20 -3.83 9.30 -14.92
CA ALA A 20 -4.80 8.21 -14.95
C ALA A 20 -4.10 6.84 -14.82
N GLY A 21 -2.97 6.64 -15.49
CA GLY A 21 -2.16 5.44 -15.38
C GLY A 21 -1.62 5.23 -13.96
N LEU A 22 -1.11 6.28 -13.33
CA LEU A 22 -0.64 6.22 -11.94
C LEU A 22 -1.79 5.93 -10.96
N ALA A 23 -2.94 6.57 -11.15
CA ALA A 23 -4.14 6.31 -10.33
C ALA A 23 -4.61 4.86 -10.46
N ALA A 24 -4.55 4.29 -11.66
CA ALA A 24 -4.90 2.89 -11.89
C ALA A 24 -3.92 1.93 -11.20
N LEU A 25 -2.61 2.18 -11.28
CA LEU A 25 -1.60 1.37 -10.60
C LEU A 25 -1.78 1.44 -9.08
N ARG A 26 -1.93 2.64 -8.53
CA ARG A 26 -2.17 2.82 -7.10
C ARG A 26 -3.44 2.12 -6.63
N CYS A 27 -4.54 2.25 -7.38
CA CYS A 27 -5.79 1.56 -7.05
C CYS A 27 -5.63 0.03 -6.99
N ARG A 28 -4.81 -0.57 -7.85
CA ARG A 28 -4.54 -2.02 -7.81
C ARG A 28 -3.76 -2.40 -6.55
N ASP A 29 -2.74 -1.62 -6.22
CA ASP A 29 -1.91 -1.83 -5.04
C ASP A 29 -2.78 -1.74 -3.77
N ASP A 30 -3.60 -0.69 -3.68
CA ASP A 30 -4.52 -0.43 -2.56
C ASP A 30 -5.55 -1.58 -2.41
N ILE A 31 -6.13 -2.09 -3.51
CA ILE A 31 -7.06 -3.23 -3.48
C ILE A 31 -6.38 -4.47 -2.90
N LEU A 32 -5.18 -4.82 -3.39
CA LEU A 32 -4.47 -6.02 -2.95
C LEU A 32 -4.06 -5.94 -1.48
N GLN A 33 -3.54 -4.79 -1.04
CA GLN A 33 -3.17 -4.56 0.36
C GLN A 33 -4.38 -4.59 1.29
N ALA A 34 -5.48 -3.91 0.92
CA ALA A 34 -6.69 -3.87 1.74
C ALA A 34 -7.30 -5.26 1.91
N MET A 35 -7.45 -6.03 0.82
CA MET A 35 -7.96 -7.40 0.88
C MET A 35 -7.03 -8.33 1.68
N PHE A 36 -5.72 -8.17 1.53
CA PHE A 36 -4.74 -8.94 2.30
C PHE A 36 -4.86 -8.67 3.80
N TRP A 37 -4.93 -7.40 4.18
CA TRP A 37 -5.03 -6.97 5.57
C TRP A 37 -6.37 -7.39 6.20
N LEU A 38 -7.50 -7.13 5.53
CA LEU A 38 -8.84 -7.51 6.01
C LEU A 38 -8.95 -9.03 6.25
N ARG A 39 -8.32 -9.83 5.38
CA ARG A 39 -8.23 -11.29 5.53
C ARG A 39 -7.37 -11.68 6.72
N GLY A 40 -6.20 -11.06 6.88
CA GLY A 40 -5.26 -11.33 7.99
C GLY A 40 -5.87 -11.06 9.37
N GLU A 41 -6.67 -10.01 9.48
CA GLU A 41 -7.38 -9.63 10.71
C GLU A 41 -8.70 -10.39 10.93
N GLY A 42 -9.15 -11.18 9.95
CA GLY A 42 -10.40 -11.92 10.02
C GLY A 42 -11.66 -11.06 9.88
N PHE A 43 -11.56 -9.83 9.35
CA PHE A 43 -12.71 -8.95 9.11
C PHE A 43 -13.47 -9.33 7.84
N ALA A 44 -12.77 -9.72 6.79
CA ALA A 44 -13.38 -10.16 5.53
C ALA A 44 -12.41 -11.04 4.73
N ASN A 45 -12.91 -12.12 4.13
CA ASN A 45 -12.13 -12.98 3.22
C ASN A 45 -12.39 -12.69 1.74
N GLU A 46 -13.43 -11.90 1.45
CA GLU A 46 -13.88 -11.55 0.11
C GLU A 46 -14.36 -10.09 0.09
N GLY A 47 -14.30 -9.45 -1.08
CA GLY A 47 -14.73 -8.08 -1.28
C GLY A 47 -15.70 -7.97 -2.46
N ASP A 48 -16.55 -6.94 -2.44
CA ASP A 48 -17.33 -6.49 -3.60
C ASP A 48 -16.88 -5.07 -4.02
N GLU A 49 -17.25 -4.66 -5.23
CA GLU A 49 -16.91 -3.34 -5.80
C GLU A 49 -17.28 -2.18 -4.88
N GLU A 50 -18.49 -2.18 -4.33
CA GLU A 50 -19.02 -1.06 -3.54
C GLU A 50 -18.30 -0.95 -2.19
N SER A 51 -18.11 -2.08 -1.52
CA SER A 51 -17.43 -2.17 -0.24
C SER A 51 -15.96 -1.75 -0.36
N LEU A 52 -15.26 -2.19 -1.40
CA LEU A 52 -13.87 -1.81 -1.66
C LEU A 52 -13.75 -0.33 -2.03
N ALA A 53 -14.61 0.20 -2.90
CA ALA A 53 -14.62 1.61 -3.25
C ALA A 53 -14.83 2.50 -2.02
N ARG A 54 -15.79 2.13 -1.16
CA ARG A 54 -16.05 2.83 0.11
C ARG A 54 -14.85 2.76 1.06
N PHE A 55 -14.25 1.58 1.22
CA PHE A 55 -13.13 1.37 2.14
C PHE A 55 -11.89 2.15 1.69
N LEU A 56 -11.61 2.17 0.39
CA LEU A 56 -10.44 2.84 -0.19
C LEU A 56 -10.66 4.36 -0.41
N GLY A 57 -11.92 4.82 -0.40
CA GLY A 57 -12.24 6.20 -0.73
C GLY A 57 -11.96 6.55 -2.20
N VAL A 58 -12.10 5.57 -3.09
CA VAL A 58 -11.82 5.67 -4.53
C VAL A 58 -13.11 5.57 -5.33
N ASP A 59 -13.13 6.16 -6.53
CA ASP A 59 -14.25 6.04 -7.46
C ASP A 59 -14.57 4.58 -7.80
N ALA A 60 -15.86 4.22 -7.73
CA ALA A 60 -16.31 2.84 -7.94
C ALA A 60 -16.04 2.33 -9.36
N ALA A 61 -16.10 3.19 -10.38
CA ALA A 61 -15.77 2.78 -11.75
C ALA A 61 -14.29 2.44 -11.88
N LEU A 62 -13.40 3.22 -11.25
CA LEU A 62 -11.98 2.90 -11.21
C LEU A 62 -11.72 1.56 -10.52
N VAL A 63 -12.36 1.32 -9.36
CA VAL A 63 -12.25 0.05 -8.63
C VAL A 63 -12.72 -1.11 -9.48
N ARG A 64 -13.90 -1.01 -10.11
CA ARG A 64 -14.42 -2.05 -11.01
C ARG A 64 -13.46 -2.39 -12.14
N ASP A 65 -12.93 -1.37 -12.80
CA ASP A 65 -11.99 -1.56 -13.90
C ASP A 65 -10.72 -2.27 -13.41
N GLN A 66 -10.22 -1.91 -12.22
CA GLN A 66 -9.01 -2.52 -11.67
C GLN A 66 -9.27 -3.93 -11.12
N LEU A 67 -10.44 -4.23 -10.57
CA LEU A 67 -10.84 -5.60 -10.19
C LEU A 67 -10.85 -6.52 -11.42
N ALA A 68 -11.35 -6.04 -12.56
CA ALA A 68 -11.32 -6.80 -13.81
C ALA A 68 -9.88 -7.03 -14.33
N VAL A 69 -8.98 -6.06 -14.16
CA VAL A 69 -7.56 -6.25 -14.50
C VAL A 69 -6.89 -7.26 -13.57
N LEU A 70 -7.05 -7.11 -12.26
CA LEU A 70 -6.44 -8.00 -11.26
C LEU A 70 -6.94 -9.44 -11.39
N THR A 71 -8.22 -9.63 -11.73
CA THR A 71 -8.79 -10.96 -12.02
C THR A 71 -8.18 -11.56 -13.27
N ARG A 72 -8.08 -10.77 -14.36
CA ARG A 72 -7.45 -11.21 -15.62
C ARG A 72 -5.99 -11.60 -15.43
N ASP A 73 -5.28 -10.85 -14.61
CA ASP A 73 -3.85 -11.04 -14.34
C ASP A 73 -3.60 -12.15 -13.29
N GLY A 74 -4.65 -12.74 -12.72
CA GLY A 74 -4.57 -13.91 -11.83
C GLY A 74 -4.33 -13.60 -10.36
N PHE A 75 -4.40 -12.34 -9.94
CA PHE A 75 -4.30 -11.96 -8.53
C PHE A 75 -5.60 -12.15 -7.75
N LEU A 76 -6.73 -12.07 -8.45
CA LEU A 76 -8.06 -12.27 -7.87
C LEU A 76 -8.78 -13.43 -8.56
N GLU A 77 -9.61 -14.12 -7.78
CA GLU A 77 -10.62 -15.04 -8.25
C GLU A 77 -11.99 -14.39 -8.07
N GLN A 78 -12.80 -14.36 -9.13
CA GLN A 78 -14.17 -13.87 -9.05
C GLN A 78 -15.12 -15.05 -8.84
N VAL A 79 -15.93 -14.97 -7.79
CA VAL A 79 -17.01 -15.91 -7.48
C VAL A 79 -18.29 -15.09 -7.37
N ASP A 80 -19.18 -15.25 -8.33
CA ASP A 80 -20.37 -14.40 -8.49
C ASP A 80 -20.02 -12.90 -8.55
N ASP A 81 -20.52 -12.09 -7.61
CA ASP A 81 -20.24 -10.66 -7.45
C ASP A 81 -19.10 -10.37 -6.47
N ARG A 82 -18.41 -11.41 -5.98
CA ARG A 82 -17.35 -11.32 -4.97
C ARG A 82 -15.99 -11.63 -5.57
N PHE A 83 -14.98 -11.02 -4.96
CA PHE A 83 -13.57 -11.19 -5.31
C PHE A 83 -12.80 -11.74 -4.11
N LEU A 84 -11.99 -12.76 -4.37
CA LEU A 84 -11.11 -13.39 -3.41
C LEU A 84 -9.67 -13.23 -3.88
N LEU A 85 -8.73 -13.12 -2.94
CA LEU A 85 -7.30 -13.21 -3.29
C LEU A 85 -6.97 -14.64 -3.72
N SER A 86 -6.35 -14.78 -4.88
CA SER A 86 -5.68 -16.02 -5.26
C SER A 86 -4.42 -16.22 -4.41
N GLU A 87 -3.76 -17.38 -4.51
CA GLU A 87 -2.47 -17.58 -3.84
C GLU A 87 -1.43 -16.52 -4.24
N VAL A 88 -1.38 -16.17 -5.54
CA VAL A 88 -0.50 -15.11 -6.05
C VAL A 88 -0.91 -13.75 -5.51
N GLY A 89 -2.22 -13.48 -5.44
CA GLY A 89 -2.76 -12.25 -4.83
C GLY A 89 -2.38 -12.09 -3.36
N VAL A 90 -2.41 -13.17 -2.57
CA VAL A 90 -2.01 -13.16 -1.16
C VAL A 90 -0.54 -12.79 -1.01
N GLN A 91 0.34 -13.42 -1.78
CA GLN A 91 1.79 -13.13 -1.72
C GLN A 91 2.07 -11.68 -2.09
N GLU A 92 1.44 -11.21 -3.16
CA GLU A 92 1.73 -9.89 -3.70
C GLU A 92 1.08 -8.77 -2.88
N GLY A 93 -0.13 -8.97 -2.35
CA GLY A 93 -0.75 -8.05 -1.40
C GLY A 93 0.04 -7.93 -0.10
N GLY A 94 0.57 -9.05 0.41
CA GLY A 94 1.44 -9.08 1.57
C GLY A 94 2.78 -8.36 1.35
N ARG A 95 3.42 -8.57 0.20
CA ARG A 95 4.65 -7.86 -0.18
C ARG A 95 4.43 -6.35 -0.21
N ARG A 96 3.40 -5.89 -0.92
CA ARG A 96 3.04 -4.46 -1.00
C ARG A 96 2.71 -3.84 0.35
N PHE A 97 1.97 -4.57 1.18
CA PHE A 97 1.65 -4.12 2.53
C PHE A 97 2.92 -4.01 3.39
N ALA A 98 3.81 -5.00 3.32
CA ALA A 98 5.08 -4.95 4.03
C ALA A 98 5.95 -3.77 3.55
N ASP A 99 6.02 -3.51 2.25
CA ASP A 99 6.80 -2.41 1.68
C ASP A 99 6.27 -1.04 2.13
N GLU A 100 4.96 -0.82 2.11
CA GLU A 100 4.36 0.47 2.48
C GLU A 100 4.44 0.75 3.99
N PHE A 101 4.33 -0.30 4.81
CA PHE A 101 4.36 -0.20 6.26
C PHE A 101 5.74 -0.52 6.87
N ALA A 102 6.77 -0.74 6.05
CA ALA A 102 8.11 -1.09 6.51
C ALA A 102 8.64 -0.10 7.57
N ASP A 103 8.46 1.20 7.31
CA ASP A 103 8.91 2.27 8.19
C ASP A 103 8.07 2.38 9.49
N LEU A 104 6.83 1.87 9.49
CA LEU A 104 5.94 1.86 10.66
C LEU A 104 6.15 0.64 11.55
N GLN A 105 6.71 -0.44 11.01
CA GLN A 105 7.07 -1.66 11.73
C GLN A 105 8.48 -1.62 12.33
N LEU A 106 9.30 -0.64 11.93
CA LEU A 106 10.47 -0.26 12.72
C LEU A 106 9.95 0.19 14.08
N THR A 107 10.07 -0.69 15.07
CA THR A 107 9.97 -0.31 16.48
C THR A 107 10.78 0.98 16.63
N ALA A 108 10.23 2.02 17.25
CA ALA A 108 10.95 3.26 17.51
C ALA A 108 12.29 2.91 18.19
N HIS A 109 13.36 2.80 17.41
CA HIS A 109 14.68 2.44 17.89
C HIS A 109 15.19 3.63 18.69
N GLY A 110 14.88 3.63 20.00
CA GLY A 110 15.27 4.68 20.91
C GLY A 110 14.29 4.93 22.05
N GLU A 111 13.02 4.53 21.94
CA GLU A 111 12.02 4.79 23.00
C GLU A 111 11.63 3.52 23.73
N CYS A 112 12.56 2.97 24.51
CA CYS A 112 12.16 2.10 25.61
C CYS A 112 11.44 2.96 26.65
N PRO A 113 10.19 2.65 27.06
CA PRO A 113 9.56 3.34 28.18
C PRO A 113 10.41 3.17 29.46
N PRO A 114 10.32 4.07 30.45
CA PRO A 114 11.10 4.01 31.70
C PRO A 114 11.16 2.61 32.33
N ASP A 115 10.05 1.86 32.24
CA ASP A 115 9.84 0.56 32.88
C ASP A 115 10.01 -0.63 31.90
N CYS A 116 10.88 -0.51 30.89
CA CYS A 116 11.18 -1.63 29.99
C CYS A 116 11.80 -2.80 30.80
N PRO A 117 11.17 -3.99 30.83
CA PRO A 117 11.63 -5.12 31.64
C PRO A 117 13.01 -5.66 31.19
N HIS A 118 13.43 -5.35 29.95
CA HIS A 118 14.77 -5.70 29.45
C HIS A 118 15.89 -4.77 29.96
N CYS A 119 15.53 -3.60 30.52
CA CYS A 119 16.47 -2.62 31.07
C CYS A 119 16.46 -2.62 32.61
N GLU A 120 15.65 -3.46 33.25
CA GLU A 120 15.59 -3.51 34.72
C GLU A 120 16.95 -3.96 35.28
N GLY A 121 17.59 -3.07 36.06
CA GLY A 121 18.88 -3.34 36.69
C GLY A 121 20.10 -3.29 35.75
N ILE A 122 19.95 -2.83 34.50
CA ILE A 122 21.05 -2.65 33.54
C ILE A 122 21.02 -1.23 32.97
N ASP A 123 22.19 -0.60 32.82
CA ASP A 123 22.29 0.69 32.13
C ASP A 123 21.78 0.58 30.68
N ARG A 124 20.96 1.55 30.25
CA ARG A 124 20.31 1.51 28.94
C ARG A 124 21.28 1.46 27.77
N ALA A 125 22.42 2.16 27.86
CA ALA A 125 23.44 2.14 26.82
C ALA A 125 24.15 0.77 26.73
N SER A 126 23.99 -0.07 27.74
CA SER A 126 24.59 -1.41 27.84
C SER A 126 23.59 -2.56 27.62
N CYS A 127 22.30 -2.25 27.45
CA CYS A 127 21.28 -3.27 27.19
C CYS A 127 21.41 -3.77 25.75
N SER A 128 21.58 -5.08 25.54
CA SER A 128 21.69 -5.68 24.20
C SER A 128 20.44 -5.53 23.33
N HIS A 129 19.32 -5.03 23.88
CA HIS A 129 18.13 -4.65 23.11
C HIS A 129 18.14 -3.17 22.69
N CYS A 130 18.83 -2.31 23.43
CA CYS A 130 18.80 -0.85 23.24
C CYS A 130 20.11 -0.28 22.69
N GLY A 131 21.23 -0.97 22.92
CA GLY A 131 22.59 -0.57 22.52
C GLY A 131 23.08 -1.26 21.26
N ILE A 132 22.21 -1.93 20.49
CA ILE A 132 22.58 -2.41 19.14
C ILE A 132 22.66 -1.18 18.24
N GLU A 133 23.87 -0.78 17.86
CA GLU A 133 24.05 0.11 16.71
C GLU A 133 23.29 -0.50 15.52
N PRO A 134 22.53 0.32 14.75
CA PRO A 134 21.73 -0.20 13.66
C PRO A 134 22.62 -1.01 12.71
N SER A 135 22.21 -2.25 12.46
CA SER A 135 22.83 -3.10 11.43
C SER A 135 22.86 -2.31 10.11
N PRO A 136 23.98 -2.36 9.35
CA PRO A 136 24.02 -1.69 8.05
C PRO A 136 22.88 -2.24 7.17
N ARG A 137 22.14 -1.32 6.54
CA ARG A 137 21.03 -1.68 5.65
C ARG A 137 21.53 -2.63 4.56
N PRO A 138 20.76 -3.69 4.20
CA PRO A 138 21.10 -4.50 3.05
C PRO A 138 21.08 -3.63 1.78
N PRO A 139 21.85 -3.97 0.74
CA PRO A 139 22.05 -3.12 -0.45
C PRO A 139 20.80 -2.98 -1.34
N TRP A 140 19.64 -3.44 -0.89
CA TRP A 140 18.38 -3.42 -1.62
C TRP A 140 17.26 -2.66 -0.89
N ALA A 141 17.53 -2.06 0.27
CA ALA A 141 16.59 -1.21 1.01
C ALA A 141 16.78 0.29 0.71
#